data_AF-A0A2J5HZP4-F1
#
_entry.id   AF-A0A2J5HZP4-F1
#
_cell.length_a   1.000
_cell.length_b   1.000
_cell.length_c   1.000
_cell.angle_alpha   90.00
_cell.angle_beta   90.00
_cell.angle_gamma   90.00
#
_symmetry.space_group_name_H-M   'P 1'
#
loop_
_entity.id
_entity.type
_entity.pdbx_description
1 polymer ?
#
loop_
_entity_poly.entity_id
_entity_poly.type
_entity_poly.pdbx_seq_one_letter_code
_entity_poly.pdbx_strand_id
1 'polypeptide(L)'
;MSSQKQWTVLNSDNDFNGLVLGDAPVPKCGENDVLVKLNAASLNYRDLIIPKGMYPFPLDLPVVPGSDGAGEVVEVGSKVSLFKKGDRVTTLFNQQHQYGPMDPLAANSGLGGVIDGTLRQYGVFNENGLVQSPKNLNDLESASLTCAALTSWNALYGLKPLLPGQVVLVQGTGGVSMFALQFAKAAGATVIATTSSAEKAEKLKKLGADHIINYKTQTNWGEIARGLTPNNEGVDHIVEVGGAGTLKESLKCIKFEGIISVIGFLGGGDPASQPVVLEVLSKICTVRGVYVGSKALMKDMIRAIEVNNIHPVVDDKVFTLEQTKEAYNYMWAQKHFGKLTIKID
;
A
#
# COMPACT_ATOMS: atom_id res chain seq x y z
N MET A 1 28.83 -12.65 -5.15
CA MET A 1 29.30 -11.27 -4.86
C MET A 1 29.43 -11.16 -3.35
N SER A 2 30.49 -10.53 -2.83
CA SER A 2 30.70 -10.39 -1.37
C SER A 2 30.10 -9.10 -0.80
N SER A 3 29.88 -8.08 -1.64
CA SER A 3 29.31 -6.78 -1.28
C SER A 3 28.07 -6.46 -2.12
N GLN A 4 27.23 -5.59 -1.60
CA GLN A 4 26.07 -5.00 -2.25
C GLN A 4 25.89 -3.54 -1.81
N LYS A 5 25.16 -2.77 -2.60
CA LYS A 5 24.65 -1.45 -2.21
C LYS A 5 23.33 -1.57 -1.46
N GLN A 6 23.17 -0.77 -0.41
CA GLN A 6 21.91 -0.61 0.31
C GLN A 6 21.76 0.80 0.86
N TRP A 7 20.52 1.21 1.05
CA TRP A 7 20.19 2.35 1.89
C TRP A 7 19.97 1.92 3.33
N THR A 8 20.28 2.81 4.27
CA THR A 8 19.98 2.63 5.69
C THR A 8 19.39 3.93 6.22
N VAL A 9 18.30 3.82 6.99
CA VAL A 9 17.82 4.91 7.85
C VAL A 9 18.52 4.77 9.19
N LEU A 10 19.35 5.75 9.55
CA LEU A 10 20.15 5.69 10.78
C LEU A 10 19.37 6.14 12.02
N ASN A 11 18.49 7.13 11.86
CA ASN A 11 17.68 7.73 12.91
C ASN A 11 16.45 8.42 12.29
N SER A 12 15.53 8.86 13.13
CA SER A 12 14.25 9.47 12.75
C SER A 12 14.22 11.00 12.83
N ASP A 13 15.34 11.64 13.14
CA ASP A 13 15.34 13.03 13.61
C ASP A 13 16.01 13.99 12.61
N ASN A 14 16.43 13.48 11.45
CA ASN A 14 17.18 14.23 10.44
C ASN A 14 16.50 14.27 9.06
N ASP A 15 15.19 14.02 9.00
CA ASP A 15 14.45 13.97 7.74
C ASP A 15 15.15 13.00 6.75
N PHE A 16 15.03 13.24 5.45
CA PHE A 16 15.70 12.45 4.41
C PHE A 16 17.23 12.51 4.46
N ASN A 17 17.84 13.33 5.33
CA ASN A 17 19.29 13.28 5.56
C ASN A 17 19.71 12.08 6.41
N GLY A 18 18.79 11.51 7.21
CA GLY A 18 19.02 10.25 7.94
C GLY A 18 19.09 9.01 7.03
N LEU A 19 18.77 9.16 5.74
CA LEU A 19 18.85 8.12 4.72
C LEU A 19 20.24 8.16 4.05
N VAL A 20 21.04 7.10 4.26
CA VAL A 20 22.44 7.00 3.80
C VAL A 20 22.63 5.77 2.91
N LEU A 21 23.26 5.97 1.75
CA LEU A 21 23.64 4.90 0.82
C LEU A 21 25.04 4.41 1.18
N GLY A 22 25.24 3.10 1.22
CA GLY A 22 26.55 2.52 1.46
C GLY A 22 26.67 1.09 0.94
N ASP A 23 27.89 0.57 1.03
CA ASP A 23 28.20 -0.83 0.79
C ASP A 23 27.93 -1.66 2.05
N ALA A 24 27.41 -2.87 1.86
CA ALA A 24 27.17 -3.86 2.90
C ALA A 24 27.47 -5.26 2.38
N PRO A 25 27.83 -6.23 3.23
CA PRO A 25 27.99 -7.60 2.79
C PRO A 25 26.66 -8.17 2.27
N VAL A 26 26.73 -9.08 1.29
CA VAL A 26 25.55 -9.86 0.91
C VAL A 26 25.17 -10.77 2.09
N PRO A 27 23.91 -10.72 2.59
CA PRO A 27 23.47 -11.51 3.72
C PRO A 27 23.56 -13.02 3.43
N LYS A 28 23.93 -13.80 4.45
CA LYS A 28 24.01 -15.25 4.35
C LYS A 28 22.61 -15.87 4.42
N CYS A 29 22.36 -16.85 3.57
CA CYS A 29 21.11 -17.60 3.58
C CYS A 29 21.10 -18.61 4.75
N GLY A 30 20.14 -18.48 5.66
CA GLY A 30 19.91 -19.45 6.74
C GLY A 30 19.10 -20.67 6.29
N GLU A 31 18.90 -21.64 7.18
CA GLU A 31 18.27 -22.92 6.82
C GLU A 31 16.81 -22.79 6.31
N ASN A 32 16.04 -21.83 6.82
CA ASN A 32 14.64 -21.58 6.42
C ASN A 32 14.49 -20.32 5.56
N ASP A 33 15.60 -19.76 5.10
CA ASP A 33 15.61 -18.47 4.43
C ASP A 33 15.81 -18.61 2.93
N VAL A 34 15.43 -17.56 2.23
CA VAL A 34 15.50 -17.41 0.79
C VAL A 34 16.31 -16.15 0.53
N LEU A 35 17.44 -16.29 -0.18
CA LEU A 35 18.21 -15.16 -0.68
C LEU A 35 17.61 -14.72 -2.00
N VAL A 36 17.16 -13.47 -2.05
CA VAL A 36 16.52 -12.86 -3.21
C VAL A 36 17.44 -11.77 -3.75
N LYS A 37 17.71 -11.82 -5.05
CA LYS A 37 18.22 -10.66 -5.78
C LYS A 37 17.03 -9.78 -6.12
N LEU A 38 16.96 -8.60 -5.50
CA LEU A 38 15.88 -7.64 -5.74
C LEU A 38 16.11 -6.93 -7.07
N ASN A 39 15.09 -6.93 -7.92
CA ASN A 39 15.12 -6.26 -9.23
C ASN A 39 14.31 -4.95 -9.18
N ALA A 40 13.36 -4.87 -8.25
CA ALA A 40 12.51 -3.71 -8.08
C ALA A 40 12.06 -3.53 -6.63
N ALA A 41 11.86 -2.28 -6.25
CA ALA A 41 11.12 -1.88 -5.06
C ALA A 41 10.08 -0.82 -5.45
N SER A 42 9.17 -0.50 -4.53
CA SER A 42 8.30 0.65 -4.72
C SER A 42 8.12 1.42 -3.41
N LEU A 43 7.82 2.71 -3.51
CA LEU A 43 7.74 3.59 -2.35
C LEU A 43 6.31 3.71 -1.84
N ASN A 44 6.19 3.82 -0.53
CA ASN A 44 4.97 4.10 0.20
C ASN A 44 5.16 5.32 1.10
N TYR A 45 4.06 5.96 1.48
CA TYR A 45 4.13 7.13 2.34
C TYR A 45 4.87 6.85 3.66
N ARG A 46 4.72 5.63 4.22
CA ARG A 46 5.44 5.19 5.41
C ARG A 46 6.95 5.38 5.30
N ASP A 47 7.52 5.13 4.11
CA ASP A 47 8.96 5.16 3.90
C ASP A 47 9.49 6.60 4.02
N LEU A 48 8.64 7.59 3.74
CA LEU A 48 8.93 9.02 3.89
C LEU A 48 8.78 9.51 5.33
N ILE A 49 7.83 8.96 6.09
CA ILE A 49 7.53 9.44 7.46
C ILE A 49 8.37 8.78 8.55
N ILE A 50 8.95 7.61 8.28
CA ILE A 50 9.94 6.95 9.16
C ILE A 50 11.13 7.87 9.47
N PRO A 51 11.89 8.38 8.47
CA PRO A 51 13.03 9.26 8.73
C PRO A 51 12.64 10.64 9.29
N LYS A 52 11.34 10.93 9.41
CA LYS A 52 10.78 12.15 10.01
C LYS A 52 10.20 11.94 11.41
N GLY A 53 10.32 10.73 11.99
CA GLY A 53 9.80 10.42 13.33
C GLY A 53 8.28 10.41 13.44
N MET A 54 7.58 10.28 12.32
CA MET A 54 6.13 10.38 12.22
C MET A 54 5.43 9.01 12.08
N TYR A 55 6.18 7.91 12.07
CA TYR A 55 5.62 6.57 11.87
C TYR A 55 5.02 6.03 13.18
N PRO A 56 3.73 5.66 13.22
CA PRO A 56 3.04 5.33 14.48
C PRO A 56 3.11 3.84 14.86
N PHE A 57 3.79 3.02 14.07
CA PHE A 57 3.89 1.57 14.26
C PHE A 57 5.30 1.18 14.72
N PRO A 58 5.52 -0.08 15.18
CA PRO A 58 6.83 -0.54 15.61
C PRO A 58 7.94 -0.25 14.60
N LEU A 59 9.08 0.19 15.12
CA LEU A 59 10.25 0.64 14.37
C LEU A 59 11.50 0.30 15.18
N ASP A 60 12.53 -0.24 14.52
CA ASP A 60 13.83 -0.52 15.11
C ASP A 60 14.91 0.07 14.19
N LEU A 61 15.64 1.10 14.65
CA LEU A 61 16.65 1.79 13.85
C LEU A 61 18.06 1.49 14.40
N PRO A 62 19.08 1.34 13.56
CA PRO A 62 19.08 1.55 12.11
C PRO A 62 18.46 0.39 11.31
N VAL A 63 17.86 0.70 10.16
CA VAL A 63 17.21 -0.31 9.30
C VAL A 63 17.37 0.00 7.82
N VAL A 64 17.46 -1.02 6.98
CA VAL A 64 17.25 -0.87 5.53
C VAL A 64 15.77 -0.51 5.28
N PRO A 65 15.43 0.63 4.67
CA PRO A 65 14.03 1.00 4.44
C PRO A 65 13.39 0.26 3.27
N GLY A 66 12.08 0.45 3.10
CA GLY A 66 11.27 -0.12 2.01
C GLY A 66 10.65 -1.47 2.37
N SER A 67 9.33 -1.57 2.27
CA SER A 67 8.58 -2.82 2.48
C SER A 67 8.31 -3.58 1.19
N ASP A 68 8.24 -2.84 0.09
CA ASP A 68 7.77 -3.27 -1.21
C ASP A 68 8.96 -3.74 -2.06
N GLY A 69 8.97 -5.01 -2.49
CA GLY A 69 10.08 -5.57 -3.25
C GLY A 69 9.66 -6.76 -4.11
N ALA A 70 10.28 -6.87 -5.28
CA ALA A 70 10.18 -8.03 -6.15
C ALA A 70 11.53 -8.38 -6.77
N GLY A 71 11.74 -9.66 -7.04
CA GLY A 71 13.00 -10.15 -7.58
C GLY A 71 13.02 -11.65 -7.79
N GLU A 72 14.24 -12.18 -7.91
CA GLU A 72 14.49 -13.59 -8.22
C GLU A 72 15.20 -14.28 -7.05
N VAL A 73 14.77 -15.50 -6.73
CA VAL A 73 15.44 -16.35 -5.76
C VAL A 73 16.77 -16.83 -6.33
N VAL A 74 17.88 -16.53 -5.64
CA VAL A 74 19.23 -16.94 -6.07
C VAL A 74 19.81 -18.09 -5.24
N GLU A 75 19.35 -18.25 -3.99
CA GLU A 75 19.75 -19.31 -3.07
C GLU A 75 18.59 -19.59 -2.07
N VAL A 76 18.47 -20.84 -1.64
CA VAL A 76 17.50 -21.26 -0.61
C VAL A 76 18.20 -22.10 0.44
N GLY A 77 17.75 -21.95 1.69
CA GLY A 77 18.18 -22.78 2.80
C GLY A 77 17.75 -24.25 2.66
N SER A 78 18.41 -25.13 3.41
CA SER A 78 18.20 -26.58 3.35
C SER A 78 16.81 -27.05 3.83
N LYS A 79 16.07 -26.22 4.54
CA LYS A 79 14.71 -26.52 5.06
C LYS A 79 13.60 -25.79 4.29
N VAL A 80 13.96 -24.92 3.33
CA VAL A 80 12.98 -24.24 2.48
C VAL A 80 12.24 -25.24 1.62
N SER A 81 10.92 -25.10 1.55
CA SER A 81 10.05 -25.97 0.76
C SER A 81 9.13 -25.20 -0.19
N LEU A 82 8.93 -23.90 0.04
CA LEU A 82 8.01 -23.07 -0.75
C LEU A 82 8.62 -22.47 -2.02
N PHE A 83 9.95 -22.43 -2.12
CA PHE A 83 10.67 -21.75 -3.19
C PHE A 83 11.90 -22.55 -3.64
N LYS A 84 12.32 -22.28 -4.88
CA LYS A 84 13.59 -22.75 -5.45
C LYS A 84 14.29 -21.62 -6.21
N LYS A 85 15.58 -21.81 -6.49
CA LYS A 85 16.36 -20.91 -7.32
C LYS A 85 15.67 -20.66 -8.67
N GLY A 86 15.61 -19.40 -9.10
CA GLY A 86 14.96 -18.94 -10.31
C GLY A 86 13.48 -18.57 -10.16
N ASP A 87 12.86 -18.83 -9.00
CA ASP A 87 11.48 -18.39 -8.75
C ASP A 87 11.41 -16.85 -8.66
N ARG A 88 10.35 -16.27 -9.20
CA ARG A 88 10.04 -14.84 -9.06
C ARG A 88 9.17 -14.62 -7.82
N VAL A 89 9.60 -13.72 -6.96
CA VAL A 89 8.97 -13.50 -5.65
C VAL A 89 8.68 -12.04 -5.37
N THR A 90 7.67 -11.82 -4.56
CA THR A 90 7.28 -10.52 -4.01
C THR A 90 7.27 -10.60 -2.48
N THR A 91 7.71 -9.53 -1.83
CA THR A 91 7.78 -9.48 -0.36
C THR A 91 6.39 -9.42 0.28
N LEU A 92 6.27 -9.97 1.49
CA LEU A 92 5.14 -9.75 2.38
C LEU A 92 5.50 -8.66 3.39
N PHE A 93 4.54 -7.76 3.68
CA PHE A 93 4.80 -6.60 4.53
C PHE A 93 5.12 -6.98 5.97
N ASN A 94 4.17 -7.63 6.65
CA ASN A 94 4.34 -8.17 8.00
C ASN A 94 4.67 -9.65 7.86
N GLN A 95 5.94 -10.02 7.96
CA GLN A 95 6.39 -11.37 7.61
C GLN A 95 5.78 -12.48 8.48
N GLN A 96 5.30 -12.16 9.68
CA GLN A 96 4.60 -13.09 10.56
C GLN A 96 3.07 -13.06 10.41
N HIS A 97 2.50 -12.15 9.61
CA HIS A 97 1.04 -12.10 9.38
C HIS A 97 0.59 -13.11 8.33
N GLN A 98 0.52 -14.38 8.71
CA GLN A 98 0.20 -15.46 7.76
C GLN A 98 -1.30 -15.54 7.43
N TYR A 99 -2.17 -15.40 8.42
CA TYR A 99 -3.62 -15.50 8.30
C TYR A 99 -4.33 -14.73 9.42
N GLY A 100 -5.65 -14.62 9.34
CA GLY A 100 -6.48 -14.10 10.42
C GLY A 100 -6.30 -12.60 10.71
N PRO A 101 -6.81 -12.13 11.87
CA PRO A 101 -6.67 -10.73 12.29
C PRO A 101 -5.20 -10.37 12.56
N MET A 102 -4.90 -9.07 12.50
CA MET A 102 -3.59 -8.55 12.93
C MET A 102 -3.43 -8.75 14.44
N ASP A 103 -2.24 -9.16 14.87
CA ASP A 103 -1.86 -9.27 16.28
C ASP A 103 -0.51 -8.57 16.54
N PRO A 104 -0.08 -8.41 17.80
CA PRO A 104 1.18 -7.74 18.12
C PRO A 104 2.44 -8.43 17.57
N LEU A 105 2.46 -9.76 17.42
CA LEU A 105 3.62 -10.49 16.89
C LEU A 105 3.76 -10.18 15.39
N ALA A 106 2.66 -10.30 14.65
CA ALA A 106 2.57 -9.90 13.26
C ALA A 106 2.96 -8.43 13.05
N ALA A 107 2.44 -7.52 13.87
CA ALA A 107 2.76 -6.09 13.78
C ALA A 107 4.24 -5.78 14.03
N ASN A 108 4.94 -6.62 14.79
CA ASN A 108 6.38 -6.50 15.08
C ASN A 108 7.27 -7.23 14.05
N SER A 109 6.76 -7.50 12.85
CA SER A 109 7.49 -8.14 11.75
C SER A 109 7.47 -7.32 10.46
N GLY A 110 7.22 -6.00 10.59
CA GLY A 110 7.08 -5.07 9.47
C GLY A 110 8.40 -4.83 8.74
N LEU A 111 8.42 -5.19 7.46
CA LEU A 111 9.56 -5.05 6.56
C LEU A 111 9.89 -3.56 6.28
N GLY A 112 11.18 -3.21 6.33
CA GLY A 112 11.64 -1.83 6.20
C GLY A 112 11.17 -0.94 7.35
N GLY A 113 11.09 -1.51 8.56
CA GLY A 113 10.65 -0.85 9.79
C GLY A 113 11.24 -1.52 11.02
N VAL A 114 10.77 -2.72 11.35
CA VAL A 114 11.33 -3.54 12.44
C VAL A 114 12.44 -4.46 11.93
N ILE A 115 12.33 -4.90 10.68
CA ILE A 115 13.32 -5.74 10.01
C ILE A 115 13.77 -5.11 8.70
N ASP A 116 14.99 -5.44 8.26
CA ASP A 116 15.60 -4.86 7.06
C ASP A 116 14.79 -5.07 5.79
N GLY A 117 14.51 -3.95 5.12
CA GLY A 117 13.67 -3.79 3.94
C GLY A 117 14.28 -4.14 2.59
N THR A 118 13.79 -3.45 1.56
CA THR A 118 13.97 -3.78 0.14
C THR A 118 14.80 -2.78 -0.65
N LEU A 119 15.21 -1.65 -0.05
CA LEU A 119 16.08 -0.67 -0.71
C LEU A 119 17.56 -1.11 -0.63
N ARG A 120 17.83 -2.30 -1.19
CA ARG A 120 19.12 -2.99 -1.29
C ARG A 120 19.13 -3.96 -2.47
N GLN A 121 20.30 -4.41 -2.93
CA GLN A 121 20.39 -5.32 -4.08
C GLN A 121 20.02 -6.79 -3.74
N TYR A 122 20.34 -7.24 -2.53
CA TYR A 122 20.11 -8.61 -2.05
C TYR A 122 19.51 -8.59 -0.65
N GLY A 123 18.41 -9.33 -0.48
CA GLY A 123 17.76 -9.52 0.81
C GLY A 123 17.60 -10.99 1.14
N VAL A 124 17.75 -11.33 2.42
CA VAL A 124 17.40 -12.64 2.97
C VAL A 124 16.08 -12.51 3.69
N PHE A 125 15.16 -13.42 3.38
CA PHE A 125 13.81 -13.45 3.91
C PHE A 125 13.50 -14.87 4.37
N ASN A 126 12.78 -15.02 5.48
CA ASN A 126 12.19 -16.33 5.76
C ASN A 126 11.22 -16.71 4.61
N GLU A 127 11.11 -17.99 4.26
CA GLU A 127 10.18 -18.41 3.19
C GLU A 127 8.71 -17.98 3.47
N ASN A 128 8.35 -17.77 4.74
CA ASN A 128 7.03 -17.25 5.10
C ASN A 128 6.84 -15.76 4.79
N GLY A 129 7.92 -14.99 4.66
CA GLY A 129 7.94 -13.57 4.30
C GLY A 129 7.86 -13.27 2.80
N LEU A 130 7.69 -14.29 1.95
CA LEU A 130 7.61 -14.16 0.50
C LEU A 130 6.34 -14.80 -0.06
N VAL A 131 5.90 -14.32 -1.22
CA VAL A 131 4.91 -14.98 -2.09
C VAL A 131 5.45 -15.05 -3.51
N GLN A 132 4.94 -15.98 -4.32
CA GLN A 132 5.21 -16.03 -5.75
C GLN A 132 4.67 -14.76 -6.42
N SER A 133 5.45 -14.13 -7.30
CA SER A 133 4.97 -12.98 -8.07
C SER A 133 3.89 -13.40 -9.07
N PRO A 134 2.90 -12.53 -9.35
CA PRO A 134 1.91 -12.82 -10.40
C PRO A 134 2.58 -13.05 -11.75
N LYS A 135 2.11 -14.04 -12.50
CA LYS A 135 2.70 -14.42 -13.79
C LYS A 135 2.54 -13.35 -14.87
N ASN A 136 1.50 -12.53 -14.77
CA ASN A 136 1.18 -11.49 -15.74
C ASN A 136 1.90 -10.15 -15.46
N LEU A 137 2.66 -10.04 -14.37
CA LEU A 137 3.31 -8.78 -13.97
C LEU A 137 4.83 -8.82 -14.11
N ASN A 138 5.41 -7.69 -14.48
CA ASN A 138 6.86 -7.46 -14.38
C ASN A 138 7.28 -7.16 -12.93
N ASP A 139 8.58 -6.99 -12.67
CA ASP A 139 9.09 -6.79 -11.31
C ASP A 139 8.70 -5.43 -10.70
N LEU A 140 8.64 -4.35 -11.51
CA LEU A 140 8.21 -3.03 -11.03
C LEU A 140 6.75 -3.04 -10.59
N GLU A 141 5.89 -3.68 -11.39
CA GLU A 141 4.49 -3.92 -11.07
C GLU A 141 4.35 -4.82 -9.83
N SER A 142 5.08 -5.93 -9.78
CA SER A 142 5.01 -6.89 -8.66
C SER A 142 5.49 -6.27 -7.35
N ALA A 143 6.52 -5.42 -7.38
CA ALA A 143 7.03 -4.71 -6.21
C ALA A 143 5.98 -3.75 -5.61
N SER A 144 4.97 -3.34 -6.36
CA SER A 144 3.93 -2.42 -5.89
C SER A 144 2.82 -3.07 -5.05
N LEU A 145 2.84 -4.40 -4.92
CA LEU A 145 1.73 -5.17 -4.33
C LEU A 145 1.78 -5.23 -2.79
N THR A 146 2.97 -5.25 -2.21
CA THR A 146 3.21 -5.64 -0.81
C THR A 146 2.47 -4.76 0.19
N CYS A 147 2.60 -3.44 0.09
CA CYS A 147 1.91 -2.51 0.98
C CYS A 147 0.59 -2.04 0.36
N ALA A 148 0.64 -1.34 -0.78
CA ALA A 148 -0.52 -0.59 -1.27
C ALA A 148 -1.65 -1.49 -1.79
N ALA A 149 -1.34 -2.49 -2.61
CA ALA A 149 -2.36 -3.40 -3.14
C ALA A 149 -2.97 -4.23 -2.02
N LEU A 150 -2.13 -4.82 -1.16
CA LEU A 150 -2.61 -5.66 -0.05
C LEU A 150 -3.46 -4.88 0.97
N THR A 151 -3.11 -3.61 1.25
CA THR A 151 -3.95 -2.71 2.06
C THR A 151 -5.33 -2.52 1.42
N SER A 152 -5.36 -2.25 0.12
CA SER A 152 -6.61 -2.05 -0.64
C SER A 152 -7.45 -3.32 -0.67
N TRP A 153 -6.82 -4.48 -0.85
CA TRP A 153 -7.49 -5.77 -0.81
C TRP A 153 -8.08 -6.06 0.57
N ASN A 154 -7.35 -5.81 1.67
CA ASN A 154 -7.90 -5.95 3.03
C ASN A 154 -9.08 -4.99 3.28
N ALA A 155 -9.00 -3.75 2.78
CA ALA A 155 -10.08 -2.78 2.90
C ALA A 155 -11.39 -3.24 2.23
N LEU A 156 -11.29 -3.97 1.11
CA LEU A 156 -12.45 -4.45 0.34
C LEU A 156 -12.87 -5.89 0.68
N TYR A 157 -11.97 -6.73 1.18
CA TYR A 157 -12.20 -8.17 1.33
C TYR A 157 -11.87 -8.74 2.71
N GLY A 158 -11.22 -7.98 3.59
CA GLY A 158 -10.71 -8.51 4.86
C GLY A 158 -11.62 -8.39 6.08
N LEU A 159 -12.79 -7.75 5.95
CA LEU A 159 -13.85 -7.75 6.98
C LEU A 159 -15.18 -8.23 6.42
N LYS A 160 -15.80 -7.41 5.56
CA LYS A 160 -16.98 -7.75 4.78
C LYS A 160 -16.56 -7.67 3.31
N PRO A 161 -16.63 -8.77 2.54
CA PRO A 161 -16.27 -8.75 1.13
C PRO A 161 -17.16 -7.82 0.31
N LEU A 162 -16.53 -7.08 -0.60
CA LEU A 162 -17.20 -6.32 -1.64
C LEU A 162 -18.01 -7.26 -2.54
N LEU A 163 -19.25 -6.88 -2.82
CA LEU A 163 -20.15 -7.60 -3.72
C LEU A 163 -20.38 -6.81 -5.02
N PRO A 164 -20.66 -7.48 -6.15
CA PRO A 164 -21.05 -6.82 -7.38
C PRO A 164 -22.26 -5.90 -7.19
N GLY A 165 -22.25 -4.74 -7.84
CA GLY A 165 -23.31 -3.74 -7.75
C GLY A 165 -23.22 -2.80 -6.53
N GLN A 166 -22.30 -3.03 -5.59
CA GLN A 166 -22.05 -2.09 -4.50
C GLN A 166 -21.29 -0.85 -4.97
N VAL A 167 -21.27 0.19 -4.12
CA VAL A 167 -20.56 1.45 -4.38
C VAL A 167 -19.31 1.54 -3.51
N VAL A 168 -18.18 1.86 -4.13
CA VAL A 168 -16.89 2.10 -3.47
C VAL A 168 -16.46 3.54 -3.67
N LEU A 169 -16.04 4.21 -2.59
CA LEU A 169 -15.40 5.52 -2.65
C LEU A 169 -13.90 5.41 -2.41
N VAL A 170 -13.12 5.98 -3.32
CA VAL A 170 -11.66 6.06 -3.23
C VAL A 170 -11.21 7.53 -3.21
N GLN A 171 -10.16 7.81 -2.45
CA GLN A 171 -9.69 9.18 -2.22
C GLN A 171 -8.32 9.43 -2.81
N GLY A 172 -8.21 10.40 -3.70
CA GLY A 172 -6.95 10.76 -4.35
C GLY A 172 -6.47 9.74 -5.38
N THR A 173 -5.18 9.85 -5.72
CA THR A 173 -4.55 9.13 -6.84
C THR A 173 -3.25 8.43 -6.43
N GLY A 174 -3.07 8.19 -5.13
CA GLY A 174 -1.96 7.39 -4.63
C GLY A 174 -2.20 5.89 -4.83
N GLY A 175 -1.15 5.09 -4.61
CA GLY A 175 -1.17 3.65 -4.89
C GLY A 175 -2.34 2.87 -4.30
N VAL A 176 -2.68 3.09 -3.02
CA VAL A 176 -3.82 2.41 -2.36
C VAL A 176 -5.12 2.72 -3.11
N SER A 177 -5.39 3.98 -3.40
CA SER A 177 -6.62 4.39 -4.09
C SER A 177 -6.71 3.85 -5.50
N MET A 178 -5.58 3.72 -6.21
CA MET A 178 -5.55 3.15 -7.57
C MET A 178 -5.83 1.64 -7.55
N PHE A 179 -5.24 0.90 -6.61
CA PHE A 179 -5.56 -0.52 -6.45
C PHE A 179 -7.01 -0.73 -6.03
N ALA A 180 -7.53 0.05 -5.08
CA ALA A 180 -8.92 -0.02 -4.66
C ALA A 180 -9.89 0.24 -5.83
N LEU A 181 -9.59 1.23 -6.69
CA LEU A 181 -10.35 1.48 -7.91
C LEU A 181 -10.33 0.24 -8.82
N GLN A 182 -9.15 -0.29 -9.14
CA GLN A 182 -9.04 -1.45 -10.04
C GLN A 182 -9.75 -2.69 -9.51
N PHE A 183 -9.59 -2.99 -8.22
CA PHE A 183 -10.27 -4.12 -7.56
C PHE A 183 -11.78 -3.94 -7.51
N ALA A 184 -12.27 -2.73 -7.23
CA ALA A 184 -13.69 -2.44 -7.24
C ALA A 184 -14.30 -2.58 -8.64
N LYS A 185 -13.61 -2.08 -9.68
CA LYS A 185 -14.07 -2.25 -11.07
C LYS A 185 -14.06 -3.71 -11.50
N ALA A 186 -13.03 -4.48 -11.15
CA ALA A 186 -12.97 -5.91 -11.42
C ALA A 186 -14.09 -6.69 -10.70
N ALA A 187 -14.56 -6.22 -9.55
CA ALA A 187 -15.68 -6.81 -8.80
C ALA A 187 -17.07 -6.42 -9.34
N GLY A 188 -17.16 -5.54 -10.35
CA GLY A 188 -18.44 -5.04 -10.86
C GLY A 188 -19.09 -4.00 -9.95
N ALA A 189 -18.30 -3.27 -9.16
CA ALA A 189 -18.78 -2.16 -8.34
C ALA A 189 -18.78 -0.82 -9.10
N THR A 190 -19.61 0.10 -8.62
CA THR A 190 -19.56 1.52 -8.99
C THR A 190 -18.48 2.22 -8.16
N VAL A 191 -17.60 2.99 -8.79
CA VAL A 191 -16.52 3.72 -8.13
C VAL A 191 -16.75 5.22 -8.20
N ILE A 192 -16.78 5.84 -7.02
CA ILE A 192 -16.72 7.29 -6.85
C ILE A 192 -15.29 7.64 -6.42
N ALA A 193 -14.58 8.46 -7.21
CA ALA A 193 -13.23 8.90 -6.90
C ALA A 193 -13.22 10.39 -6.51
N THR A 194 -12.45 10.75 -5.49
CA THR A 194 -12.18 12.17 -5.19
C THR A 194 -10.77 12.56 -5.63
N THR A 195 -10.59 13.77 -6.13
CA THR A 195 -9.27 14.29 -6.55
C THR A 195 -9.19 15.80 -6.41
N SER A 196 -8.00 16.37 -6.61
CA SER A 196 -7.75 17.82 -6.53
C SER A 196 -7.43 18.49 -7.85
N SER A 197 -7.27 17.74 -8.95
CA SER A 197 -6.92 18.31 -10.25
C SER A 197 -7.74 17.71 -11.39
N ALA A 198 -8.04 18.55 -12.39
CA ALA A 198 -8.74 18.15 -13.60
C ALA A 198 -7.93 17.12 -14.41
N GLU A 199 -6.60 17.28 -14.48
CA GLU A 199 -5.72 16.31 -15.14
C GLU A 199 -5.82 14.90 -14.51
N LYS A 200 -5.80 14.84 -13.18
CA LYS A 200 -5.94 13.57 -12.44
C LYS A 200 -7.35 12.99 -12.59
N ALA A 201 -8.39 13.84 -12.71
CA ALA A 201 -9.74 13.39 -13.00
C ALA A 201 -9.83 12.65 -14.34
N GLU A 202 -9.22 13.19 -15.40
CA GLU A 202 -9.22 12.50 -16.71
C GLU A 202 -8.52 11.14 -16.65
N LYS A 203 -7.43 11.02 -15.89
CA LYS A 203 -6.75 9.73 -15.66
C LYS A 203 -7.64 8.74 -14.91
N LEU A 204 -8.33 9.19 -13.84
CA LEU A 204 -9.30 8.36 -13.09
C LEU A 204 -10.44 7.84 -13.98
N LYS A 205 -10.95 8.70 -14.87
CA LYS A 205 -12.03 8.33 -15.81
C LYS A 205 -11.58 7.23 -16.76
N LYS A 206 -10.36 7.35 -17.31
CA LYS A 206 -9.76 6.32 -18.18
C LYS A 206 -9.54 4.99 -17.47
N LEU A 207 -9.27 5.03 -16.16
CA LEU A 207 -9.14 3.84 -15.32
C LEU A 207 -10.49 3.21 -14.94
N GLY A 208 -11.62 3.84 -15.28
CA GLY A 208 -12.95 3.30 -15.09
C GLY A 208 -13.71 3.81 -13.87
N ALA A 209 -13.26 4.89 -13.22
CA ALA A 209 -14.09 5.57 -12.22
C ALA A 209 -15.39 6.08 -12.85
N ASP A 210 -16.54 5.73 -12.26
CA ASP A 210 -17.86 6.09 -12.79
C ASP A 210 -18.22 7.54 -12.47
N HIS A 211 -17.82 7.99 -11.28
CA HIS A 211 -18.00 9.37 -10.84
C HIS A 211 -16.71 9.94 -10.27
N ILE A 212 -16.46 11.23 -10.52
CA ILE A 212 -15.28 11.93 -10.03
C ILE A 212 -15.71 13.25 -9.40
N ILE A 213 -15.23 13.52 -8.18
CA ILE A 213 -15.51 14.73 -7.42
C ILE A 213 -14.20 15.48 -7.20
N ASN A 214 -14.16 16.77 -7.58
CA ASN A 214 -13.01 17.61 -7.27
C ASN A 214 -13.21 18.27 -5.90
N TYR A 215 -12.57 17.75 -4.86
CA TYR A 215 -12.79 18.19 -3.48
C TYR A 215 -12.31 19.62 -3.20
N LYS A 216 -11.53 20.24 -4.10
CA LYS A 216 -11.15 21.66 -3.97
C LYS A 216 -12.26 22.61 -4.38
N THR A 217 -13.04 22.24 -5.39
CA THR A 217 -14.15 23.05 -5.91
C THR A 217 -15.50 22.62 -5.34
N GLN A 218 -15.60 21.38 -4.87
CA GLN A 218 -16.79 20.77 -4.30
C GLN A 218 -16.47 20.35 -2.86
N THR A 219 -16.45 21.31 -1.95
CA THR A 219 -16.00 21.10 -0.56
C THR A 219 -16.95 20.23 0.25
N ASN A 220 -18.24 20.18 -0.11
CA ASN A 220 -19.25 19.28 0.45
C ASN A 220 -19.30 17.93 -0.30
N TRP A 221 -18.14 17.37 -0.64
CA TRP A 221 -18.03 16.19 -1.48
C TRP A 221 -18.73 14.95 -0.90
N GLY A 222 -18.90 14.85 0.42
CA GLY A 222 -19.61 13.75 1.06
C GLY A 222 -21.11 13.76 0.71
N GLU A 223 -21.75 14.91 0.75
CA GLU A 223 -23.16 15.05 0.33
C GLU A 223 -23.33 14.76 -1.16
N ILE A 224 -22.40 15.25 -1.99
CA ILE A 224 -22.39 15.00 -3.43
C ILE A 224 -22.20 13.50 -3.71
N ALA A 225 -21.22 12.85 -3.07
CA ALA A 225 -20.96 11.43 -3.21
C ALA A 225 -22.19 10.59 -2.84
N ARG A 226 -22.88 10.96 -1.75
CA ARG A 226 -24.14 10.31 -1.36
C ARG A 226 -25.19 10.44 -2.46
N GLY A 227 -25.36 11.64 -3.03
CA GLY A 227 -26.32 11.92 -4.09
C GLY A 227 -26.05 11.20 -5.42
N LEU A 228 -24.85 10.68 -5.62
CA LEU A 228 -24.48 9.89 -6.79
C LEU A 228 -24.79 8.40 -6.63
N THR A 229 -25.16 7.95 -5.42
CA THR A 229 -25.48 6.54 -5.15
C THR A 229 -26.94 6.23 -5.46
N PRO A 230 -27.29 4.98 -5.80
CA PRO A 230 -28.67 4.56 -5.97
C PRO A 230 -29.53 4.95 -4.76
N ASN A 231 -30.66 5.60 -5.02
CA ASN A 231 -31.61 6.09 -4.00
C ASN A 231 -30.99 7.01 -2.93
N ASN A 232 -29.80 7.58 -3.16
CA ASN A 232 -29.04 8.35 -2.18
C ASN A 232 -28.73 7.59 -0.88
N GLU A 233 -28.61 6.26 -0.95
CA GLU A 233 -28.38 5.39 0.21
C GLU A 233 -26.97 5.55 0.80
N GLY A 234 -26.02 6.01 0.01
CA GLY A 234 -24.61 6.16 0.37
C GLY A 234 -23.73 5.02 -0.14
N VAL A 235 -22.46 5.09 0.24
CA VAL A 235 -21.38 4.21 -0.22
C VAL A 235 -21.23 2.99 0.68
N ASP A 236 -21.04 1.80 0.12
CA ASP A 236 -20.84 0.56 0.88
C ASP A 236 -19.43 0.47 1.49
N HIS A 237 -18.39 0.83 0.72
CA HIS A 237 -16.99 0.80 1.15
C HIS A 237 -16.29 2.13 0.88
N ILE A 238 -15.64 2.69 1.91
CA ILE A 238 -14.79 3.87 1.79
C ILE A 238 -13.34 3.48 2.10
N VAL A 239 -12.46 3.76 1.15
CA VAL A 239 -11.00 3.64 1.31
C VAL A 239 -10.47 5.00 1.75
N GLU A 240 -10.37 5.17 3.07
CA GLU A 240 -10.12 6.45 3.75
C GLU A 240 -8.61 6.64 3.98
N VAL A 241 -7.99 7.53 3.21
CA VAL A 241 -6.53 7.80 3.28
C VAL A 241 -6.21 9.20 3.80
N GLY A 242 -7.21 10.08 3.92
CA GLY A 242 -7.02 11.48 4.29
C GLY A 242 -7.03 11.71 5.81
N GLY A 243 -7.74 10.90 6.58
CA GLY A 243 -7.80 11.02 8.04
C GLY A 243 -8.61 12.23 8.49
N ALA A 244 -8.05 13.05 9.40
CA ALA A 244 -8.80 14.13 10.06
C ALA A 244 -9.47 15.12 9.09
N GLY A 245 -8.80 15.45 7.98
CA GLY A 245 -9.32 16.37 6.97
C GLY A 245 -10.48 15.83 6.12
N THR A 246 -10.78 14.53 6.17
CA THR A 246 -11.72 13.87 5.24
C THR A 246 -12.78 13.01 5.94
N LEU A 247 -12.52 12.53 7.16
CA LEU A 247 -13.38 11.60 7.88
C LEU A 247 -14.83 12.10 8.07
N LYS A 248 -15.04 13.41 8.29
CA LYS A 248 -16.39 13.98 8.40
C LYS A 248 -17.21 13.80 7.14
N GLU A 249 -16.62 14.06 5.99
CA GLU A 249 -17.29 13.93 4.70
C GLU A 249 -17.49 12.45 4.34
N SER A 250 -16.57 11.56 4.73
CA SER A 250 -16.77 10.11 4.64
C SER A 250 -17.99 9.63 5.44
N LEU A 251 -18.21 10.15 6.66
CA LEU A 251 -19.42 9.84 7.45
C LEU A 251 -20.70 10.42 6.84
N LYS A 252 -20.63 11.52 6.09
CA LYS A 252 -21.80 12.06 5.37
C LYS A 252 -22.23 11.13 4.24
N CYS A 253 -21.30 10.49 3.55
CA CYS A 253 -21.59 9.66 2.37
C CYS A 253 -21.72 8.16 2.65
N ILE A 254 -21.33 7.66 3.82
CA ILE A 254 -21.41 6.23 4.12
C ILE A 254 -22.87 5.73 4.16
N LYS A 255 -23.09 4.53 3.62
CA LYS A 255 -24.36 3.79 3.72
C LYS A 255 -24.52 3.20 5.12
N PHE A 256 -25.77 2.96 5.54
CA PHE A 256 -26.03 2.15 6.72
C PHE A 256 -25.40 0.76 6.54
N GLU A 257 -24.75 0.25 7.58
CA GLU A 257 -23.96 -0.99 7.55
C GLU A 257 -22.75 -0.96 6.58
N GLY A 258 -22.36 0.24 6.13
CA GLY A 258 -21.17 0.48 5.33
C GLY A 258 -19.88 0.47 6.15
N ILE A 259 -18.75 0.36 5.47
CA ILE A 259 -17.43 0.26 6.09
C ILE A 259 -16.53 1.42 5.63
N ILE A 260 -16.00 2.15 6.61
CA ILE A 260 -14.90 3.10 6.43
C ILE A 260 -13.61 2.43 6.89
N SER A 261 -12.75 2.08 5.93
CA SER A 261 -11.42 1.52 6.18
C SER A 261 -10.40 2.64 6.27
N VAL A 262 -10.00 3.00 7.49
CA VAL A 262 -9.03 4.05 7.79
C VAL A 262 -7.61 3.52 7.61
N ILE A 263 -6.91 4.10 6.64
CA ILE A 263 -5.60 3.65 6.18
C ILE A 263 -4.51 4.67 6.54
N GLY A 264 -4.82 5.97 6.46
CA GLY A 264 -3.82 7.01 6.64
C GLY A 264 -4.40 8.37 6.99
N PHE A 265 -3.51 9.36 7.03
CA PHE A 265 -3.78 10.73 7.49
C PHE A 265 -3.19 11.77 6.52
N LEU A 266 -3.26 11.50 5.21
CA LEU A 266 -2.65 12.33 4.16
C LEU A 266 -3.35 13.67 3.94
N GLY A 267 -4.59 13.82 4.39
CA GLY A 267 -5.40 15.02 4.23
C GLY A 267 -5.04 16.12 5.22
N GLY A 268 -4.17 15.84 6.19
CA GLY A 268 -3.89 16.74 7.29
C GLY A 268 -5.15 17.00 8.13
N GLY A 269 -5.32 18.23 8.57
CA GLY A 269 -6.44 18.66 9.41
C GLY A 269 -6.12 18.62 10.90
N ASP A 270 -6.90 19.38 11.66
CA ASP A 270 -6.78 19.44 13.12
C ASP A 270 -7.30 18.11 13.71
N PRO A 271 -6.51 17.37 14.52
CA PRO A 271 -6.99 16.18 15.22
C PRO A 271 -8.24 16.43 16.08
N ALA A 272 -8.41 17.64 16.62
CA ALA A 272 -9.61 18.02 17.38
C ALA A 272 -10.85 18.18 16.48
N SER A 273 -10.66 18.28 15.17
CA SER A 273 -11.74 18.37 14.19
C SER A 273 -12.23 17.00 13.70
N GLN A 274 -11.72 15.89 14.23
CA GLN A 274 -12.21 14.55 13.86
C GLN A 274 -13.66 14.33 14.32
N PRO A 275 -14.42 13.45 13.62
CA PRO A 275 -15.74 13.06 14.08
C PRO A 275 -15.69 12.41 15.47
N VAL A 276 -16.72 12.64 16.26
CA VAL A 276 -16.85 11.92 17.54
C VAL A 276 -17.33 10.49 17.28
N VAL A 277 -16.86 9.53 18.07
CA VAL A 277 -17.21 8.10 17.90
C VAL A 277 -18.73 7.87 17.86
N LEU A 278 -19.51 8.69 18.58
CA LEU A 278 -20.96 8.61 18.58
C LEU A 278 -21.61 8.86 17.20
N GLU A 279 -20.94 9.57 16.28
CA GLU A 279 -21.46 9.78 14.91
C GLU A 279 -21.59 8.46 14.13
N VAL A 280 -20.77 7.46 14.47
CA VAL A 280 -20.85 6.10 13.90
C VAL A 280 -22.20 5.45 14.20
N LEU A 281 -22.78 5.71 15.38
CA LEU A 281 -24.11 5.21 15.75
C LEU A 281 -25.21 5.80 14.86
N SER A 282 -25.10 7.09 14.51
CA SER A 282 -26.09 7.76 13.65
C SER A 282 -26.12 7.22 12.22
N LYS A 283 -25.04 6.57 11.79
CA LYS A 283 -24.88 5.95 10.47
C LYS A 283 -24.98 4.44 10.51
N ILE A 284 -25.00 3.83 11.70
CA ILE A 284 -24.95 2.37 11.88
C ILE A 284 -23.85 1.76 11.00
N CYS A 285 -22.63 2.32 11.06
CA CYS A 285 -21.53 1.93 10.17
C CYS A 285 -20.35 1.35 10.95
N THR A 286 -19.40 0.77 10.23
CA THR A 286 -18.11 0.33 10.81
C THR A 286 -17.01 1.31 10.42
N VAL A 287 -16.23 1.76 11.40
CA VAL A 287 -14.95 2.46 11.17
C VAL A 287 -13.82 1.57 11.67
N ARG A 288 -12.92 1.15 10.78
CA ARG A 288 -11.87 0.16 11.06
C ARG A 288 -10.52 0.66 10.59
N GLY A 289 -9.52 0.58 11.47
CA GLY A 289 -8.11 0.76 11.07
C GLY A 289 -7.60 -0.44 10.27
N VAL A 290 -6.84 -0.17 9.22
CA VAL A 290 -6.21 -1.21 8.39
C VAL A 290 -4.69 -1.09 8.47
N TYR A 291 -4.03 -2.15 8.93
CA TYR A 291 -2.56 -2.26 8.87
C TYR A 291 -2.17 -3.34 7.85
N VAL A 292 -2.14 -2.93 6.58
CA VAL A 292 -1.84 -3.80 5.43
C VAL A 292 -2.74 -5.05 5.41
N GLY A 293 -2.21 -6.27 5.33
CA GLY A 293 -2.99 -7.51 5.25
C GLY A 293 -2.10 -8.75 5.38
N SER A 294 -2.75 -9.91 5.48
CA SER A 294 -2.08 -11.20 5.69
C SER A 294 -1.57 -11.84 4.39
N LYS A 295 -0.69 -12.83 4.52
CA LYS A 295 -0.26 -13.67 3.39
C LYS A 295 -1.43 -14.37 2.69
N ALA A 296 -2.43 -14.81 3.46
CA ALA A 296 -3.65 -15.40 2.90
C ALA A 296 -4.38 -14.41 1.98
N LEU A 297 -4.61 -13.18 2.44
CA LEU A 297 -5.19 -12.11 1.62
C LEU A 297 -4.32 -11.78 0.40
N MET A 298 -2.99 -11.79 0.55
CA MET A 298 -2.08 -11.55 -0.57
C MET A 298 -2.19 -12.63 -1.65
N LYS A 299 -2.31 -13.91 -1.26
CA LYS A 299 -2.52 -15.00 -2.22
C LYS A 299 -3.87 -14.87 -2.94
N ASP A 300 -4.92 -14.43 -2.25
CA ASP A 300 -6.24 -14.21 -2.85
C ASP A 300 -6.22 -13.04 -3.84
N MET A 301 -5.59 -11.94 -3.44
CA MET A 301 -5.34 -10.77 -4.29
C MET A 301 -4.56 -11.13 -5.55
N ILE A 302 -3.50 -11.93 -5.45
CA ILE A 302 -2.69 -12.35 -6.60
C ILE A 302 -3.54 -13.15 -7.60
N ARG A 303 -4.38 -14.08 -7.12
CA ARG A 303 -5.29 -14.83 -8.01
C ARG A 303 -6.28 -13.90 -8.71
N ALA A 304 -6.80 -12.90 -8.00
CA ALA A 304 -7.69 -11.91 -8.56
C ALA A 304 -7.00 -11.01 -9.61
N ILE A 305 -5.74 -10.65 -9.38
CA ILE A 305 -4.91 -9.90 -10.33
C ILE A 305 -4.71 -10.72 -11.62
N GLU A 306 -4.32 -11.99 -11.49
CA GLU A 306 -4.05 -12.85 -12.64
C GLU A 306 -5.32 -13.12 -13.47
N VAL A 307 -6.44 -13.45 -12.83
CA VAL A 307 -7.67 -13.81 -13.56
C VAL A 307 -8.32 -12.61 -14.26
N ASN A 308 -8.15 -11.40 -13.72
CA ASN A 308 -8.68 -10.17 -14.31
C ASN A 308 -7.65 -9.42 -15.17
N ASN A 309 -6.43 -9.97 -15.30
CA ASN A 309 -5.29 -9.32 -15.95
C ASN A 309 -5.08 -7.86 -15.49
N ILE A 310 -5.12 -7.63 -14.19
CA ILE A 310 -4.96 -6.29 -13.60
C ILE A 310 -3.47 -5.92 -13.63
N HIS A 311 -3.14 -4.81 -14.27
CA HIS A 311 -1.80 -4.21 -14.24
C HIS A 311 -1.77 -3.01 -13.29
N PRO A 312 -0.88 -2.98 -12.27
CA PRO A 312 -0.74 -1.85 -11.36
C PRO A 312 -0.53 -0.52 -12.08
N VAL A 313 -1.15 0.54 -11.57
CA VAL A 313 -0.86 1.90 -12.02
C VAL A 313 0.46 2.36 -11.40
N VAL A 314 1.54 2.21 -12.15
CA VAL A 314 2.87 2.72 -11.83
C VAL A 314 3.10 4.10 -12.45
N ASP A 315 3.83 4.94 -11.74
CA ASP A 315 4.21 6.28 -12.21
C ASP A 315 5.14 6.18 -13.41
N ASP A 316 5.01 7.11 -14.36
CA ASP A 316 5.86 7.15 -15.56
C ASP A 316 7.35 7.32 -15.21
N LYS A 317 7.65 7.97 -14.08
CA LYS A 317 9.02 8.16 -13.62
C LYS A 317 9.47 6.98 -12.76
N VAL A 318 10.45 6.24 -13.28
CA VAL A 318 11.18 5.19 -12.55
C VAL A 318 12.53 5.75 -12.10
N PHE A 319 12.88 5.55 -10.84
CA PHE A 319 14.18 5.93 -10.27
C PHE A 319 15.06 4.69 -10.08
N THR A 320 16.38 4.84 -10.01
CA THR A 320 17.29 3.74 -9.63
C THR A 320 17.48 3.67 -8.12
N LEU A 321 18.09 2.59 -7.63
CA LEU A 321 18.43 2.44 -6.21
C LEU A 321 19.21 3.67 -5.70
N GLU A 322 20.25 4.12 -6.39
CA GLU A 322 21.05 5.29 -6.00
C GLU A 322 20.25 6.60 -5.98
N GLN A 323 19.13 6.67 -6.69
CA GLN A 323 18.27 7.85 -6.76
C GLN A 323 17.11 7.83 -5.75
N THR A 324 17.17 6.95 -4.75
CA THR A 324 16.07 6.78 -3.77
C THR A 324 15.77 8.08 -3.01
N LYS A 325 16.78 8.88 -2.68
CA LYS A 325 16.56 10.16 -1.97
C LYS A 325 15.82 11.18 -2.85
N GLU A 326 16.09 11.21 -4.14
CA GLU A 326 15.38 12.01 -5.13
C GLU A 326 13.94 11.52 -5.31
N ALA A 327 13.73 10.20 -5.31
CA ALA A 327 12.41 9.59 -5.35
C ALA A 327 11.57 9.96 -4.12
N TYR A 328 12.19 9.96 -2.93
CA TYR A 328 11.55 10.40 -1.68
C TYR A 328 11.07 11.85 -1.79
N ASN A 329 11.92 12.75 -2.27
CA ASN A 329 11.57 14.16 -2.50
C ASN A 329 10.44 14.32 -3.54
N TYR A 330 10.50 13.56 -4.63
CA TYR A 330 9.47 13.58 -5.67
C TYR A 330 8.10 13.12 -5.13
N MET A 331 8.09 12.05 -4.33
CA MET A 331 6.88 11.53 -3.71
C MET A 331 6.34 12.48 -2.63
N TRP A 332 7.21 13.04 -1.79
CA TRP A 332 6.85 14.02 -0.74
C TRP A 332 6.20 15.27 -1.32
N ALA A 333 6.70 15.74 -2.47
CA ALA A 333 6.10 16.85 -3.23
C ALA A 333 4.80 16.47 -3.97
N GLN A 334 4.27 15.25 -3.76
CA GLN A 334 3.02 14.74 -4.36
C GLN A 334 2.96 14.80 -5.89
N LYS A 335 4.12 14.71 -6.55
CA LYS A 335 4.22 14.79 -8.02
C LYS A 335 3.80 13.51 -8.73
N HIS A 336 3.81 12.39 -8.01
CA HIS A 336 3.51 11.07 -8.54
C HIS A 336 2.01 10.82 -8.79
N PHE A 337 1.72 9.83 -9.63
CA PHE A 337 0.42 9.24 -9.89
C PHE A 337 0.52 7.71 -9.76
N GLY A 338 -0.30 7.10 -8.91
CA GLY A 338 -0.21 5.67 -8.63
C GLY A 338 1.00 5.33 -7.75
N LYS A 339 1.78 4.32 -8.15
CA LYS A 339 2.93 3.79 -7.39
C LYS A 339 4.26 4.24 -7.99
N LEU A 340 5.11 4.85 -7.15
CA LEU A 340 6.46 5.24 -7.54
C LEU A 340 7.43 4.08 -7.33
N THR A 341 8.10 3.64 -8.39
CA THR A 341 8.97 2.46 -8.37
C THR A 341 10.45 2.80 -8.45
N ILE A 342 11.25 1.94 -7.83
CA ILE A 342 12.70 1.95 -7.84
C ILE A 342 13.17 0.71 -8.59
N LYS A 343 13.97 0.89 -9.65
CA LYS A 343 14.69 -0.19 -10.32
C LYS A 343 15.97 -0.49 -9.54
N ILE A 344 16.22 -1.77 -9.31
CA ILE A 344 17.39 -2.27 -8.59
C ILE A 344 18.15 -3.19 -9.53
N ASP A 345 19.42 -2.87 -9.78
CA ASP A 345 20.30 -3.60 -10.72
C ASP A 345 21.28 -4.53 -9.98
#